data_AF-A0A2A4P9T4-F1
#
_entry.id   AF-A0A2A4P9T4-F1
#
_cell.length_a   1.000
_cell.length_b   1.000
_cell.length_c   1.000
_cell.angle_alpha   90.00
_cell.angle_beta   90.00
_cell.angle_gamma   90.00
#
_symmetry.space_group_name_H-M   'P 1'
#
loop_
_entity.id
_entity.type
_entity.pdbx_description
1 polymer ?
#
loop_
_entity_poly.entity_id
_entity_poly.type
_entity_poly.pdbx_seq_one_letter_code
_entity_poly.pdbx_strand_id
1 'polypeptide(L)'
;MRIVVTGILLGFVAGCSSSGTEELATFQEDPADQLFNEGLTYLNAGKTKKAKEKFAALDRQHPYSEYARRAMVLSAYAHYTSGEHDDAVQQAKRFVTLYPGHDDVAYAYYIIGQSYFKQIPDVTRDQKQTQRALGAMREVIRRFPDSEYAGDARLKITITLDQLAGKEMQIGRYYQERKEYIAAVNRYKYVVSNYQTTRHSEEALYRLTESYLSMGIVTEAQTAAAILGHNFPESEWYAQAYGLLGKGGVKPEVNKGSWISRVFKRS
;
A
#
# COMPACT_ATOMS: atom_id res chain seq x y z
N MET A 1 -35.16 -1.38 96.35
CA MET A 1 -36.05 -2.53 96.06
C MET A 1 -35.69 -2.99 94.64
N ARG A 2 -34.95 -4.10 94.48
CA ARG A 2 -35.40 -5.34 93.79
C ARG A 2 -35.85 -5.06 92.33
N ILE A 3 -35.22 -5.53 91.24
CA ILE A 3 -34.84 -6.91 90.88
C ILE A 3 -33.95 -6.89 89.63
N VAL A 4 -32.99 -7.83 89.56
CA VAL A 4 -32.26 -8.28 88.36
C VAL A 4 -33.15 -9.24 87.56
N VAL A 5 -33.31 -9.05 86.24
CA VAL A 5 -33.61 -10.17 85.32
C VAL A 5 -32.87 -9.97 83.99
N THR A 6 -31.97 -10.92 83.76
CA THR A 6 -31.21 -11.23 82.55
C THR A 6 -32.14 -11.68 81.42
N GLY A 7 -31.91 -11.20 80.20
CA GLY A 7 -32.61 -11.66 79.00
C GLY A 7 -31.70 -11.60 77.78
N ILE A 8 -30.87 -12.63 77.61
CA ILE A 8 -30.07 -12.88 76.41
C ILE A 8 -31.02 -13.32 75.30
N LEU A 9 -31.17 -12.52 74.24
CA LEU A 9 -31.83 -12.93 73.01
C LEU A 9 -30.76 -13.30 71.97
N LEU A 10 -30.50 -14.60 71.83
CA LEU A 10 -29.71 -15.17 70.76
C LEU A 10 -30.52 -15.11 69.45
N GLY A 11 -30.18 -14.18 68.56
CA GLY A 11 -30.64 -14.18 67.17
C GLY A 11 -29.68 -15.03 66.33
N PHE A 12 -30.13 -16.20 65.88
CA PHE A 12 -29.43 -17.05 64.94
C PHE A 12 -29.22 -16.32 63.61
N VAL A 13 -27.98 -15.94 63.31
CA VAL A 13 -27.56 -15.63 61.94
C VAL A 13 -27.24 -16.96 61.28
N ALA A 14 -28.17 -17.47 60.46
CA ALA A 14 -27.90 -18.56 59.55
C ALA A 14 -26.95 -18.06 58.46
N GLY A 15 -25.65 -18.28 58.65
CA GLY A 15 -24.66 -18.14 57.60
C GLY A 15 -24.85 -19.27 56.58
N CYS A 16 -25.41 -18.95 55.41
CA CYS A 16 -25.27 -19.80 54.24
C CYS A 16 -23.80 -19.78 53.81
N SER A 17 -23.04 -20.75 54.30
CA SER A 17 -21.79 -21.20 53.72
C SER A 17 -22.10 -21.86 52.37
N SER A 18 -22.36 -21.07 51.32
CA SER A 18 -22.12 -21.56 49.97
C SER A 18 -20.61 -21.56 49.80
N SER A 19 -19.98 -22.69 50.08
CA SER A 19 -18.65 -23.00 49.60
C SER A 19 -18.69 -23.05 48.07
N GLY A 20 -18.75 -21.87 47.45
CA GLY A 20 -18.26 -21.67 46.11
C GLY A 20 -16.76 -21.84 46.21
N THR A 21 -16.29 -23.08 46.09
CA THR A 21 -14.98 -23.29 45.52
C THR A 21 -15.02 -22.55 44.20
N GLU A 22 -14.43 -21.35 44.16
CA GLU A 22 -13.91 -20.81 42.91
C GLU A 22 -12.97 -21.89 42.41
N GLU A 23 -13.50 -22.76 41.56
CA GLU A 23 -12.72 -23.62 40.70
C GLU A 23 -11.83 -22.64 39.94
N LEU A 24 -10.59 -22.49 40.42
CA LEU A 24 -9.50 -21.89 39.68
C LEU A 24 -9.55 -22.61 38.33
N ALA A 25 -10.15 -21.97 37.33
CA ALA A 25 -10.23 -22.51 36.00
C ALA A 25 -8.79 -22.77 35.60
N THR A 26 -8.37 -24.04 35.70
CA THR A 26 -7.02 -24.45 35.39
C THR A 26 -6.80 -24.02 33.96
N PHE A 27 -5.91 -23.06 33.74
CA PHE A 27 -5.55 -22.59 32.42
C PHE A 27 -4.96 -23.80 31.69
N GLN A 28 -5.79 -24.51 30.93
CA GLN A 28 -5.37 -25.66 30.17
C GLN A 28 -4.71 -25.10 28.91
N GLU A 29 -3.39 -25.20 28.86
CA GLU A 29 -2.62 -24.89 27.66
C GLU A 29 -2.95 -25.96 26.61
N ASP A 30 -3.60 -25.54 25.53
CA ASP A 30 -3.85 -26.40 24.38
C ASP A 30 -2.51 -26.66 23.68
N PRO A 31 -2.24 -27.87 23.16
CA PRO A 31 -1.04 -28.15 22.39
C PRO A 31 -0.84 -27.18 21.21
N ALA A 32 0.40 -26.79 20.96
CA ALA A 32 0.75 -25.79 19.95
C ALA A 32 0.29 -26.19 18.53
N ASP A 33 0.43 -27.47 18.18
CA ASP A 33 0.01 -28.04 16.91
C ASP A 33 -1.52 -28.06 16.77
N GLN A 34 -2.25 -28.34 17.86
CA GLN A 34 -3.71 -28.30 17.87
C GLN A 34 -4.22 -26.87 17.59
N LEU A 35 -3.72 -25.87 18.31
CA LEU A 35 -4.10 -24.46 18.10
C LEU A 35 -3.80 -24.00 16.67
N PHE A 36 -2.65 -24.42 16.14
CA PHE A 36 -2.26 -24.11 14.76
C PHE A 36 -3.22 -24.73 13.74
N ASN A 37 -3.50 -26.03 13.86
CA ASN A 37 -4.35 -26.76 12.93
C ASN A 37 -5.80 -26.27 12.97
N GLU A 38 -6.32 -25.92 14.14
CA GLU A 38 -7.64 -25.29 14.29
C GLU A 38 -7.69 -23.91 13.63
N GLY A 39 -6.65 -23.09 13.85
CA GLY A 39 -6.51 -21.79 13.20
C GLY A 39 -6.47 -21.90 11.68
N LEU A 40 -5.69 -22.84 11.15
CA LEU A 40 -5.60 -23.12 9.72
C LEU A 40 -6.94 -23.63 9.16
N THR A 41 -7.64 -24.49 9.89
CA THR A 41 -8.98 -24.98 9.50
C THR A 41 -9.97 -23.83 9.40
N TYR A 42 -9.98 -22.92 10.37
CA TYR A 42 -10.83 -21.74 10.31
C TYR A 42 -10.45 -20.78 9.18
N LEU A 43 -9.16 -20.59 8.94
CA LEU A 43 -8.67 -19.74 7.86
C LEU A 43 -9.11 -20.28 6.49
N ASN A 44 -8.95 -21.59 6.27
CA ASN A 44 -9.37 -22.27 5.04
C ASN A 44 -10.90 -22.24 4.84
N ALA A 45 -11.66 -22.22 5.94
CA ALA A 45 -13.12 -22.05 5.92
C ALA A 45 -13.57 -20.58 5.79
N GLY A 46 -12.64 -19.63 5.60
CA GLY A 46 -12.93 -18.19 5.54
C GLY A 46 -13.36 -17.56 6.87
N LYS A 47 -13.28 -18.29 7.99
CA LYS A 47 -13.63 -17.83 9.34
C LYS A 47 -12.46 -17.06 9.96
N THR A 48 -12.07 -15.96 9.32
CA THR A 48 -10.87 -15.16 9.66
C THR A 48 -10.82 -14.72 11.12
N LYS A 49 -11.95 -14.33 11.72
CA LYS A 49 -12.02 -13.96 13.14
C LYS A 49 -11.57 -15.11 14.05
N LYS A 50 -12.11 -16.31 13.86
CA LYS A 50 -11.77 -17.49 14.67
C LYS A 50 -10.34 -17.95 14.42
N ALA A 51 -9.86 -17.85 13.18
CA ALA A 51 -8.47 -18.14 12.84
C ALA A 51 -7.50 -17.24 13.63
N LYS A 52 -7.75 -15.93 13.62
CA LYS A 52 -6.95 -14.95 14.37
C LYS A 52 -6.97 -15.22 15.87
N GLU A 53 -8.12 -15.57 16.44
CA GLU A 53 -8.24 -15.95 17.87
C GLU A 53 -7.34 -17.14 18.20
N LYS A 54 -7.33 -18.18 17.35
CA LYS A 54 -6.48 -19.37 17.54
C LYS A 54 -4.99 -19.06 17.36
N PHE A 55 -4.62 -18.27 16.36
CA PHE A 55 -3.23 -17.83 16.18
C PHE A 55 -2.74 -16.93 17.32
N ALA A 56 -3.60 -16.05 17.86
CA ALA A 56 -3.26 -15.21 19.01
C ALA A 56 -3.15 -16.01 20.32
N ALA A 57 -3.96 -17.07 20.49
CA ALA A 57 -3.79 -18.01 21.60
C ALA A 57 -2.45 -18.74 21.50
N LEU A 58 -2.09 -19.18 20.29
CA LEU A 58 -0.82 -19.86 20.03
C LEU A 58 0.40 -18.97 20.28
N ASP A 59 0.41 -17.71 19.83
CA ASP A 59 1.49 -16.74 20.11
C ASP A 59 1.62 -16.46 21.61
N ARG A 60 0.53 -16.52 22.37
CA ARG A 60 0.52 -16.28 23.82
C ARG A 60 0.98 -17.48 24.65
N GLN A 61 0.49 -18.67 24.29
CA GLN A 61 0.75 -19.91 25.05
C GLN A 61 2.10 -20.53 24.64
N HIS A 62 2.47 -20.45 23.36
CA HIS A 62 3.66 -21.14 22.82
C HIS A 62 4.54 -20.22 21.95
N PRO A 63 4.98 -19.04 22.43
CA PRO A 63 5.63 -17.99 21.64
C PRO A 63 6.92 -18.43 20.91
N TYR A 64 7.61 -19.46 21.41
CA TYR A 64 8.86 -19.96 20.85
C TYR A 64 8.70 -21.19 19.94
N SER A 65 7.47 -21.70 19.78
CA SER A 65 7.21 -22.86 18.94
C SER A 65 7.37 -22.53 17.45
N GLU A 66 7.75 -23.53 16.64
CA GLU A 66 7.70 -23.42 15.17
C GLU A 66 6.30 -23.07 14.67
N TYR A 67 5.26 -23.57 15.35
CA TYR A 67 3.88 -23.26 15.04
C TYR A 67 3.54 -21.79 15.25
N ALA A 68 4.03 -21.17 16.32
CA ALA A 68 3.80 -19.74 16.56
C ALA A 68 4.44 -18.85 15.48
N ARG A 69 5.65 -19.20 15.01
CA ARG A 69 6.29 -18.53 13.87
C ARG A 69 5.41 -18.56 12.62
N ARG A 70 4.94 -19.74 12.22
CA ARG A 70 4.06 -19.92 11.05
C ARG A 70 2.69 -19.26 11.24
N ALA A 71 2.11 -19.36 12.42
CA ALA A 71 0.83 -18.74 12.75
C ALA A 71 0.86 -17.22 12.65
N MET A 72 2.01 -16.61 12.92
CA MET A 72 2.18 -15.16 12.86
C MET A 72 2.03 -14.60 11.44
N VAL A 73 2.64 -15.23 10.44
CA VAL A 73 2.45 -14.82 9.03
C VAL A 73 1.03 -15.15 8.53
N LEU A 74 0.45 -16.28 8.96
CA LEU A 74 -0.93 -16.63 8.65
C LEU A 74 -1.94 -15.69 9.30
N SER A 75 -1.63 -15.15 10.49
CA SER A 75 -2.43 -14.12 11.15
C SER A 75 -2.42 -12.82 10.33
N ALA A 76 -1.25 -12.40 9.83
CA ALA A 76 -1.16 -11.25 8.92
C ALA A 76 -2.01 -11.46 7.65
N TYR A 77 -1.98 -12.67 7.08
CA TYR A 77 -2.83 -13.03 5.95
C TYR A 77 -4.32 -13.04 6.30
N ALA A 78 -4.70 -13.51 7.49
CA ALA A 78 -6.08 -13.51 7.97
C ALA A 78 -6.63 -12.08 8.09
N HIS A 79 -5.82 -11.14 8.62
CA HIS A 79 -6.18 -9.72 8.63
C HIS A 79 -6.27 -9.13 7.22
N TYR A 80 -5.33 -9.49 6.32
CA TYR A 80 -5.36 -9.00 4.93
C TYR A 80 -6.63 -9.43 4.21
N THR A 81 -7.00 -10.70 4.33
CA THR A 81 -8.20 -11.28 3.67
C THR A 81 -9.50 -10.79 4.27
N SER A 82 -9.53 -10.37 5.54
CA SER A 82 -10.69 -9.74 6.16
C SER A 82 -10.80 -8.23 5.93
N GLY A 83 -9.87 -7.63 5.16
CA GLY A 83 -9.88 -6.19 4.87
C GLY A 83 -9.25 -5.32 5.96
N GLU A 84 -8.72 -5.93 7.02
CA GLU A 84 -8.04 -5.24 8.13
C GLU A 84 -6.58 -4.95 7.76
N HIS A 85 -6.40 -4.13 6.73
CA HIS A 85 -5.10 -3.93 6.08
C HIS A 85 -4.03 -3.32 6.99
N ASP A 86 -4.40 -2.43 7.92
CA ASP A 86 -3.43 -1.85 8.85
C ASP A 86 -2.92 -2.85 9.89
N ASP A 87 -3.79 -3.75 10.35
CA ASP A 87 -3.40 -4.85 11.24
C ASP A 87 -2.55 -5.88 10.51
N ALA A 88 -2.91 -6.20 9.25
CA ALA A 88 -2.12 -7.08 8.40
C ALA A 88 -0.68 -6.57 8.23
N VAL A 89 -0.52 -5.25 7.96
CA VAL A 89 0.79 -4.61 7.88
C VAL A 89 1.54 -4.70 9.20
N GLN A 90 0.89 -4.46 10.33
CA GLN A 90 1.53 -4.53 11.64
C GLN A 90 2.04 -5.94 11.95
N GLN A 91 1.21 -6.96 11.74
CA GLN A 91 1.57 -8.35 11.99
C GLN A 91 2.70 -8.82 11.05
N ALA A 92 2.61 -8.50 9.75
CA ALA A 92 3.66 -8.85 8.80
C ALA A 92 4.98 -8.13 9.09
N LYS A 93 4.94 -6.85 9.50
CA LYS A 93 6.15 -6.12 9.93
C LYS A 93 6.79 -6.71 11.18
N ARG A 94 5.98 -7.10 12.16
CA ARG A 94 6.47 -7.80 13.35
C ARG A 94 7.15 -9.11 12.94
N PHE A 95 6.60 -9.85 11.97
CA PHE A 95 7.14 -11.13 11.52
C PHE A 95 8.52 -10.96 10.87
N VAL A 96 8.65 -10.06 9.89
CA VAL A 96 9.95 -9.82 9.22
C VAL A 96 11.01 -9.25 10.16
N THR A 97 10.60 -8.60 11.26
CA THR A 97 11.51 -8.08 12.28
C THR A 97 12.01 -9.18 13.20
N LEU A 98 11.11 -10.07 13.66
CA LEU A 98 11.46 -11.14 14.58
C LEU A 98 12.15 -12.32 13.88
N TYR A 99 11.77 -12.61 12.62
CA TYR A 99 12.19 -13.81 11.90
C TYR A 99 12.72 -13.49 10.49
N PRO A 100 13.75 -12.65 10.34
CA PRO A 100 14.22 -12.18 9.03
C PRO A 100 14.80 -13.27 8.10
N GLY A 101 15.14 -14.44 8.62
CA GLY A 101 15.66 -15.58 7.86
C GLY A 101 14.65 -16.71 7.61
N HIS A 102 13.37 -16.52 7.95
CA HIS A 102 12.34 -17.53 7.74
C HIS A 102 11.91 -17.59 6.26
N ASP A 103 11.52 -18.78 5.78
CA ASP A 103 11.13 -19.00 4.38
C ASP A 103 9.98 -18.08 3.93
N ASP A 104 8.98 -17.88 4.79
CA ASP A 104 7.84 -16.98 4.55
C ASP A 104 8.13 -15.47 4.61
N VAL A 105 9.39 -15.02 4.78
CA VAL A 105 9.70 -13.59 4.85
C VAL A 105 9.32 -12.87 3.56
N ALA A 106 9.57 -13.49 2.40
CA ALA A 106 9.15 -12.96 1.11
C ALA A 106 7.63 -12.73 1.06
N TYR A 107 6.86 -13.70 1.58
CA TYR A 107 5.41 -13.61 1.65
C TYR A 107 4.94 -12.50 2.60
N ALA A 108 5.56 -12.36 3.77
CA ALA A 108 5.24 -11.28 4.70
C ALA A 108 5.48 -9.87 4.10
N TYR A 109 6.61 -9.66 3.40
CA TYR A 109 6.84 -8.42 2.66
C TYR A 109 5.78 -8.18 1.59
N TYR A 110 5.36 -9.24 0.89
CA TYR A 110 4.29 -9.16 -0.09
C TYR A 110 2.93 -8.81 0.55
N ILE A 111 2.56 -9.37 1.71
CA ILE A 111 1.35 -8.99 2.47
C ILE A 111 1.37 -7.51 2.84
N ILE A 112 2.53 -6.96 3.25
CA ILE A 112 2.67 -5.51 3.53
C ILE A 112 2.34 -4.71 2.28
N GLY A 113 2.94 -5.05 1.14
CA GLY A 113 2.68 -4.37 -0.12
C GLY A 113 1.23 -4.48 -0.56
N GLN A 114 0.64 -5.67 -0.47
CA GLN A 114 -0.74 -5.95 -0.84
C GLN A 114 -1.73 -5.14 0.01
N SER A 115 -1.49 -5.10 1.32
CA SER A 115 -2.30 -4.34 2.26
C SER A 115 -2.28 -2.83 1.96
N TYR A 116 -1.12 -2.25 1.65
CA TYR A 116 -1.07 -0.86 1.20
C TYR A 116 -1.72 -0.66 -0.17
N PHE A 117 -1.53 -1.61 -1.09
CA PHE A 117 -2.11 -1.54 -2.43
C PHE A 117 -3.65 -1.54 -2.40
N LYS A 118 -4.26 -2.32 -1.51
CA LYS A 118 -5.72 -2.32 -1.31
C LYS A 118 -6.27 -1.01 -0.74
N GLN A 119 -5.42 -0.21 -0.11
CA GLN A 119 -5.79 1.11 0.43
C GLN A 119 -5.55 2.26 -0.56
N ILE A 120 -5.15 1.98 -1.81
CA ILE A 120 -4.97 3.01 -2.83
C ILE A 120 -6.32 3.69 -3.10
N PRO A 121 -6.42 5.01 -2.88
CA PRO A 121 -7.65 5.73 -3.16
C PRO A 121 -7.73 6.12 -4.63
N ASP A 122 -8.90 6.59 -5.05
CA ASP A 122 -9.08 7.26 -6.34
C ASP A 122 -8.06 8.40 -6.55
N VAL A 123 -7.71 8.65 -7.81
CA VAL A 123 -6.66 9.59 -8.23
C VAL A 123 -6.90 11.01 -7.72
N THR A 124 -8.17 11.40 -7.52
CA THR A 124 -8.52 12.75 -7.03
C THR A 124 -8.10 12.98 -5.58
N ARG A 125 -7.87 11.94 -4.79
CA ARG A 125 -7.58 12.00 -3.34
C ARG A 125 -6.08 12.06 -3.06
N ASP A 126 -5.70 12.17 -1.78
CA ASP A 126 -4.32 12.10 -1.32
C ASP A 126 -3.71 10.71 -1.61
N GLN A 127 -2.49 10.69 -2.16
CA GLN A 127 -1.87 9.46 -2.68
C GLN A 127 -0.82 8.86 -1.75
N LYS A 128 -0.84 9.17 -0.45
CA LYS A 128 0.13 8.64 0.52
C LYS A 128 0.14 7.11 0.57
N GLN A 129 -1.03 6.46 0.46
CA GLN A 129 -1.09 5.00 0.45
C GLN A 129 -0.51 4.41 -0.85
N THR A 130 -0.70 5.07 -1.98
CA THR A 130 -0.08 4.70 -3.26
C THR A 130 1.44 4.74 -3.20
N GLN A 131 2.01 5.77 -2.56
CA GLN A 131 3.46 5.86 -2.33
C GLN A 131 3.97 4.74 -1.41
N ARG A 132 3.21 4.42 -0.35
CA ARG A 132 3.54 3.29 0.56
C ARG A 132 3.50 1.95 -0.17
N ALA A 133 2.48 1.73 -1.00
CA ALA A 133 2.34 0.53 -1.82
C ALA A 133 3.51 0.40 -2.80
N LEU A 134 3.86 1.47 -3.52
CA LEU A 134 5.01 1.50 -4.41
C LEU A 134 6.31 1.14 -3.68
N GLY A 135 6.56 1.76 -2.53
CA GLY A 135 7.75 1.48 -1.72
C GLY A 135 7.82 0.03 -1.25
N ALA A 136 6.71 -0.50 -0.74
CA ALA A 136 6.63 -1.89 -0.28
C ALA A 136 6.80 -2.91 -1.42
N MET A 137 6.20 -2.66 -2.58
CA MET A 137 6.35 -3.54 -3.75
C MET A 137 7.79 -3.51 -4.29
N ARG A 138 8.44 -2.33 -4.31
CA ARG A 138 9.87 -2.24 -4.64
C ARG A 138 10.74 -3.03 -3.67
N GLU A 139 10.37 -3.08 -2.39
CA GLU A 139 11.10 -3.86 -1.39
C GLU A 139 10.99 -5.37 -1.66
N VAL A 140 9.83 -5.86 -2.09
CA VAL A 140 9.65 -7.26 -2.54
C VAL A 140 10.61 -7.57 -3.69
N ILE A 141 10.65 -6.72 -4.73
CA ILE A 141 11.54 -6.93 -5.89
C ILE A 141 13.01 -6.85 -5.49
N ARG A 142 13.36 -5.89 -4.64
CA ARG A 142 14.75 -5.64 -4.25
C ARG A 142 15.32 -6.77 -3.40
N ARG A 143 14.51 -7.35 -2.51
CA ARG A 143 14.95 -8.40 -1.59
C ARG A 143 14.73 -9.82 -2.12
N PHE A 144 13.65 -10.02 -2.87
CA PHE A 144 13.18 -11.34 -3.32
C PHE A 144 12.85 -11.33 -4.82
N PRO A 145 13.80 -10.99 -5.70
CA PRO A 145 13.57 -10.81 -7.13
C PRO A 145 13.06 -12.07 -7.85
N ASP A 146 13.39 -13.24 -7.31
CA ASP A 146 13.07 -14.57 -7.85
C ASP A 146 11.92 -15.28 -7.10
N SER A 147 11.30 -14.62 -6.13
CA SER A 147 10.12 -15.18 -5.43
C SER A 147 8.92 -15.26 -6.35
N GLU A 148 7.98 -16.16 -6.05
CA GLU A 148 6.70 -16.26 -6.76
C GLU A 148 5.90 -14.93 -6.75
N TYR A 149 6.16 -14.06 -5.76
CA TYR A 149 5.50 -12.76 -5.61
C TYR A 149 6.10 -11.66 -6.49
N ALA A 150 7.30 -11.86 -7.04
CA ALA A 150 8.02 -10.82 -7.77
C ALA A 150 7.32 -10.42 -9.08
N GLY A 151 6.66 -11.35 -9.76
CA GLY A 151 5.88 -11.05 -10.97
C GLY A 151 4.73 -10.10 -10.68
N ASP A 152 3.90 -10.41 -9.68
CA ASP A 152 2.76 -9.58 -9.28
C ASP A 152 3.22 -8.23 -8.71
N ALA A 153 4.29 -8.21 -7.91
CA ALA A 153 4.85 -6.97 -7.37
C ALA A 153 5.34 -6.02 -8.48
N ARG A 154 5.95 -6.53 -9.56
CA ARG A 154 6.32 -5.70 -10.74
C ARG A 154 5.10 -5.07 -11.39
N LEU A 155 4.02 -5.83 -11.58
CA LEU A 155 2.76 -5.31 -12.12
C LEU A 155 2.19 -4.20 -11.23
N LYS A 156 2.20 -4.39 -9.90
CA LYS A 156 1.70 -3.39 -8.95
C LYS A 156 2.56 -2.14 -8.86
N ILE A 157 3.87 -2.26 -9.09
CA ILE A 157 4.75 -1.09 -9.28
C ILE A 157 4.27 -0.28 -10.48
N THR A 158 4.01 -0.92 -11.63
CA THR A 158 3.51 -0.22 -12.83
C THR A 158 2.18 0.49 -12.55
N ILE A 159 1.22 -0.19 -11.89
CA ILE A 159 -0.09 0.39 -11.56
C ILE A 159 0.05 1.58 -10.60
N THR A 160 0.88 1.46 -9.56
CA THR A 160 1.10 2.56 -8.60
C THR A 160 1.79 3.77 -9.25
N LEU A 161 2.72 3.55 -10.18
CA LEU A 161 3.33 4.63 -10.96
C LEU A 161 2.30 5.30 -11.89
N ASP A 162 1.43 4.54 -12.56
CA ASP A 162 0.34 5.10 -13.39
C ASP A 162 -0.58 5.99 -12.54
N GLN A 163 -0.99 5.52 -11.35
CA GLN A 163 -1.83 6.27 -10.43
C GLN A 163 -1.19 7.59 -9.96
N LEU A 164 0.10 7.56 -9.63
CA LEU A 164 0.84 8.75 -9.21
C LEU A 164 1.03 9.74 -10.36
N ALA A 165 1.31 9.24 -11.57
CA ALA A 165 1.39 10.07 -12.77
C ALA A 165 0.02 10.70 -13.10
N GLY A 166 -1.06 9.93 -13.01
CA GLY A 166 -2.43 10.39 -13.21
C GLY A 166 -2.81 11.54 -12.27
N LYS A 167 -2.35 11.51 -11.01
CA LYS A 167 -2.55 12.62 -10.06
C LYS A 167 -1.92 13.91 -10.56
N GLU A 168 -0.67 13.85 -11.01
CA GLU A 168 0.05 15.02 -11.50
C GLU A 168 -0.55 15.54 -12.81
N MET A 169 -0.99 14.64 -13.69
CA MET A 169 -1.72 15.00 -14.92
C MET A 169 -3.04 15.72 -14.61
N GLN A 170 -3.81 15.24 -13.63
CA GLN A 170 -5.06 15.88 -13.21
C GLN A 170 -4.81 17.32 -12.72
N ILE A 171 -3.79 17.52 -11.88
CA ILE A 171 -3.43 18.85 -11.38
C ILE A 171 -2.90 19.73 -12.52
N GLY A 172 -2.10 19.18 -13.42
CA GLY A 172 -1.57 19.88 -14.59
C GLY A 172 -2.70 20.40 -15.50
N ARG A 173 -3.68 19.54 -15.81
CA ARG A 173 -4.86 19.92 -16.61
C ARG A 173 -5.67 21.02 -15.95
N TYR A 174 -5.91 20.91 -14.63
CA TYR A 174 -6.60 21.94 -13.87
C TYR A 174 -5.93 23.33 -14.00
N TYR A 175 -4.60 23.40 -13.86
CA TYR A 175 -3.89 24.67 -14.04
C TYR A 175 -3.93 25.16 -15.48
N GLN A 176 -3.81 24.25 -16.44
CA GLN A 176 -3.81 24.60 -17.85
C GLN A 176 -5.15 25.15 -18.33
N GLU A 177 -6.27 24.57 -17.90
CA GLU A 177 -7.63 25.08 -18.17
C GLU A 177 -7.81 26.52 -17.71
N ARG A 178 -7.11 26.91 -16.63
CA ARG A 178 -7.10 28.27 -16.07
C ARG A 178 -6.04 29.18 -16.70
N LYS A 179 -5.31 28.69 -17.71
CA LYS A 179 -4.19 29.38 -18.38
C LYS A 179 -3.01 29.68 -17.44
N GLU A 180 -2.90 28.96 -16.32
CA GLU A 180 -1.78 29.04 -15.38
C GLU A 180 -0.62 28.15 -15.89
N TYR A 181 -0.09 28.48 -17.07
CA TYR A 181 0.81 27.59 -17.83
C TYR A 181 2.10 27.22 -17.10
N ILE A 182 2.68 28.11 -16.30
CA ILE A 182 3.90 27.80 -15.53
C ILE A 182 3.62 26.68 -14.52
N ALA A 183 2.49 26.75 -13.81
CA ALA A 183 2.08 25.73 -12.85
C ALA A 183 1.77 24.39 -13.55
N ALA A 184 1.06 24.44 -14.69
CA ALA A 184 0.79 23.27 -15.51
C ALA A 184 2.08 22.60 -16.01
N VAL A 185 3.02 23.37 -16.58
CA VAL A 185 4.32 22.89 -17.05
C VAL A 185 5.09 22.19 -15.95
N ASN A 186 5.11 22.73 -14.73
CA ASN A 186 5.80 22.08 -13.61
C ASN A 186 5.22 20.68 -13.30
N ARG A 187 3.91 20.51 -13.42
CA ARG A 187 3.23 19.21 -13.21
C ARG A 187 3.56 18.22 -14.32
N TYR A 188 3.42 18.62 -15.59
CA TYR A 188 3.73 17.74 -16.71
C TYR A 188 5.22 17.40 -16.79
N LYS A 189 6.08 18.35 -16.46
CA LYS A 189 7.52 18.12 -16.32
C LYS A 189 7.81 17.06 -15.26
N TYR A 190 7.10 17.09 -14.13
CA TYR A 190 7.26 16.08 -13.10
C TYR A 190 6.88 14.69 -13.61
N VAL A 191 5.80 14.57 -14.39
CA VAL A 191 5.39 13.31 -15.03
C VAL A 191 6.47 12.79 -15.97
N VAL A 192 6.92 13.62 -16.90
CA VAL A 192 7.97 13.25 -17.87
C VAL A 192 9.29 12.89 -17.19
N SER A 193 9.61 13.51 -16.05
CA SER A 193 10.89 13.29 -15.37
C SER A 193 10.91 12.05 -14.48
N ASN A 194 9.75 11.64 -13.92
CA ASN A 194 9.69 10.60 -12.89
C ASN A 194 8.85 9.38 -13.27
N TYR A 195 8.01 9.49 -14.31
CA TYR A 195 7.03 8.46 -14.71
C TYR A 195 7.10 8.16 -16.22
N GLN A 196 8.31 8.12 -16.81
CA GLN A 196 8.53 7.90 -18.25
C GLN A 196 7.88 6.62 -18.77
N THR A 197 7.80 5.57 -17.95
CA THR A 197 7.28 4.26 -18.32
C THR A 197 5.75 4.17 -18.26
N THR A 198 5.08 5.27 -17.88
CA THR A 198 3.61 5.32 -17.80
C THR A 198 3.03 5.87 -19.10
N ARG A 199 1.81 5.45 -19.44
CA ARG A 199 1.05 6.00 -20.58
C ARG A 199 0.81 7.51 -20.49
N HIS A 200 0.90 8.08 -19.27
CA HIS A 200 0.77 9.50 -19.04
C HIS A 200 1.95 10.32 -19.59
N SER A 201 3.11 9.70 -19.86
CA SER A 201 4.26 10.40 -20.42
C SER A 201 3.97 11.00 -21.81
N GLU A 202 3.18 10.32 -22.63
CA GLU A 202 2.80 10.78 -23.97
C GLU A 202 1.94 12.05 -23.91
N GLU A 203 0.84 11.99 -23.13
CA GLU A 203 -0.03 13.14 -22.91
C GLU A 203 0.76 14.30 -22.27
N ALA A 204 1.62 14.02 -21.29
CA ALA A 204 2.42 15.06 -20.63
C ALA A 204 3.33 15.81 -21.60
N LEU A 205 3.99 15.12 -22.54
CA LEU A 205 4.82 15.75 -23.58
C LEU A 205 3.98 16.60 -24.54
N TYR A 206 2.79 16.14 -24.91
CA TYR A 206 1.86 16.94 -25.71
C TYR A 206 1.41 18.21 -24.96
N ARG A 207 1.00 18.07 -23.69
CA ARG A 207 0.59 19.21 -22.86
C ARG A 207 1.71 20.19 -22.57
N LEU A 208 2.96 19.71 -22.46
CA LEU A 208 4.15 20.58 -22.44
C LEU A 208 4.29 21.36 -23.74
N THR A 209 4.11 20.71 -24.90
CA THR A 209 4.12 21.38 -26.20
C THR A 209 3.09 22.51 -26.25
N GLU A 210 1.85 22.21 -25.87
CA GLU A 210 0.73 23.15 -25.85
C GLU A 210 0.98 24.33 -24.89
N SER A 211 1.45 24.04 -23.68
CA SER A 211 1.72 25.06 -22.66
C SER A 211 2.91 25.95 -23.02
N TYR A 212 3.98 25.38 -23.58
CA TYR A 212 5.14 26.16 -24.01
C TYR A 212 4.83 27.07 -25.19
N LEU A 213 4.05 26.62 -26.18
CA LEU A 213 3.58 27.48 -27.27
C LEU A 213 2.73 28.63 -26.74
N SER A 214 1.83 28.35 -25.80
CA SER A 214 0.97 29.37 -25.18
C SER A 214 1.76 30.45 -24.45
N MET A 215 2.98 30.15 -23.99
CA MET A 215 3.90 31.10 -23.36
C MET A 215 4.93 31.71 -24.34
N GLY A 216 4.94 31.31 -25.62
CA GLY A 216 5.94 31.74 -26.59
C GLY A 216 7.32 31.09 -26.45
N ILE A 217 7.45 30.03 -25.65
CA ILE A 217 8.72 29.29 -25.45
C ILE A 217 8.83 28.21 -26.54
N VAL A 218 8.94 28.66 -27.79
CA VAL A 218 8.81 27.81 -28.98
C VAL A 218 9.84 26.68 -29.02
N THR A 219 11.08 26.94 -28.62
CA THR A 219 12.17 25.95 -28.66
C THR A 219 11.91 24.74 -27.74
N GLU A 220 11.33 24.96 -26.57
CA GLU A 220 10.95 23.86 -25.65
C GLU A 220 9.72 23.11 -26.16
N ALA A 221 8.77 23.81 -26.80
CA ALA A 221 7.62 23.16 -27.44
C ALA A 221 8.05 22.23 -28.58
N GLN A 222 8.90 22.72 -29.49
CA GLN A 222 9.46 21.91 -30.58
C GLN A 222 10.21 20.68 -30.05
N THR A 223 10.97 20.85 -28.96
CA THR A 223 11.72 19.75 -28.34
C THR A 223 10.79 18.72 -27.71
N ALA A 224 9.75 19.16 -26.99
CA ALA A 224 8.76 18.26 -26.38
C ALA A 224 8.08 17.38 -27.45
N ALA A 225 7.61 17.99 -28.54
CA ALA A 225 6.97 17.28 -29.65
C ALA A 225 7.94 16.36 -30.40
N ALA A 226 9.20 16.75 -30.57
CA ALA A 226 10.19 15.93 -31.24
C ALA A 226 10.55 14.68 -30.43
N ILE A 227 10.65 14.82 -29.11
CA ILE A 227 10.87 13.69 -28.20
C ILE A 227 9.63 12.78 -28.18
N LEU A 228 8.43 13.37 -28.16
CA LEU A 228 7.18 12.62 -28.27
C LEU A 228 7.13 11.78 -29.56
N GLY A 229 7.43 12.39 -30.73
CA GLY A 229 7.44 11.69 -32.00
C GLY A 229 8.56 10.66 -32.15
N HIS A 230 9.70 10.87 -31.51
CA HIS A 230 10.80 9.89 -31.53
C HIS A 230 10.46 8.63 -30.73
N ASN A 231 9.89 8.80 -29.53
CA ASN A 231 9.62 7.70 -28.61
C ASN A 231 8.26 7.03 -28.88
N PHE A 232 7.29 7.80 -29.39
CA PHE A 232 5.90 7.38 -29.56
C PHE A 232 5.36 7.84 -30.93
N PRO A 233 5.96 7.39 -32.06
CA PRO A 233 5.63 7.89 -33.41
C PRO A 233 4.18 7.63 -33.84
N GLU A 234 3.55 6.57 -33.30
CA GLU A 234 2.17 6.20 -33.62
C GLU A 234 1.15 6.76 -32.61
N SER A 235 1.59 7.54 -31.63
CA SER A 235 0.71 8.12 -30.62
C SER A 235 -0.22 9.18 -31.22
N GLU A 236 -1.50 9.13 -30.83
CA GLU A 236 -2.45 10.21 -31.13
C GLU A 236 -1.94 11.57 -30.63
N TRP A 237 -1.26 11.58 -29.47
CA TRP A 237 -0.67 12.77 -28.89
C TRP A 237 0.41 13.38 -29.78
N TYR A 238 1.19 12.56 -30.48
CA TYR A 238 2.19 13.05 -31.43
C TYR A 238 1.52 13.70 -32.63
N ALA A 239 0.49 13.07 -33.21
CA ALA A 239 -0.25 13.64 -34.33
C ALA A 239 -0.85 15.02 -33.96
N GLN A 240 -1.41 15.15 -32.75
CA GLN A 240 -1.91 16.43 -32.23
C GLN A 240 -0.78 17.45 -32.02
N ALA A 241 0.36 17.06 -31.42
CA ALA A 241 1.51 17.93 -31.20
C ALA A 241 2.08 18.48 -32.52
N TYR A 242 2.22 17.60 -33.52
CA TYR A 242 2.72 17.95 -34.85
C TYR A 242 1.80 18.96 -35.54
N GLY A 243 0.48 18.71 -35.52
CA GLY A 243 -0.51 19.62 -36.08
C GLY A 243 -0.55 20.98 -35.36
N LEU A 244 -0.40 20.98 -34.03
CA LEU A 244 -0.37 22.20 -33.22
C LEU A 244 0.84 23.08 -33.56
N LEU A 245 2.04 22.48 -33.67
CA LEU A 245 3.25 23.20 -34.08
C LEU A 245 3.14 23.76 -35.50
N GLY A 246 2.58 22.97 -36.43
CA GLY A 246 2.38 23.39 -37.81
C GLY A 246 1.51 24.64 -37.93
N LYS A 247 0.45 24.76 -37.12
CA LYS A 247 -0.38 25.98 -37.03
C LYS A 247 0.41 27.19 -36.54
N GLY A 248 1.43 26.97 -35.71
CA GLY A 248 2.38 27.99 -35.25
C GLY A 248 3.53 28.28 -36.23
N GLY A 249 3.55 27.66 -37.42
CA GLY A 249 4.60 27.86 -38.42
C GLY A 249 5.94 27.18 -38.09
N VAL A 250 5.95 26.26 -37.14
CA VAL A 250 7.15 25.53 -36.70
C VAL A 250 6.93 24.02 -36.79
N LYS A 251 8.04 23.26 -36.76
CA LYS A 251 8.03 21.80 -36.80
C LYS A 251 8.75 21.22 -35.58
N PRO A 252 8.51 19.96 -35.19
CA PRO A 252 9.28 19.32 -34.14
C PRO A 252 10.79 19.41 -34.43
N GLU A 253 11.56 19.87 -33.44
CA GLU A 253 13.00 20.06 -33.55
C GLU A 253 13.63 19.89 -32.18
N VAL A 254 14.68 19.07 -32.09
CA VAL A 254 15.32 18.74 -30.80
C VAL A 254 16.38 19.78 -30.46
N ASN A 255 16.17 20.51 -29.35
CA ASN A 255 17.23 21.28 -28.71
C ASN A 255 18.01 20.41 -27.70
N LYS A 256 19.26 20.07 -28.02
CA LYS A 256 20.12 19.24 -27.16
C LYS A 256 20.38 19.83 -25.75
N GLY A 257 20.23 21.14 -25.58
CA GLY A 257 20.37 21.84 -24.29
C GLY A 257 19.11 21.83 -23.43
N SER A 258 17.95 21.46 -24.00
CA SER A 258 16.69 21.38 -23.28
C SER A 258 16.78 20.42 -22.10
N TRP A 259 16.04 20.74 -21.04
CA TRP A 259 15.87 19.81 -19.93
C TRP A 259 15.17 18.52 -20.36
N ILE A 260 14.26 18.57 -21.34
CA ILE A 260 13.51 17.43 -21.85
C ILE A 260 14.48 16.42 -22.48
N SER A 261 15.38 16.90 -23.34
CA SER A 261 16.41 16.04 -23.95
C SER A 261 17.36 15.43 -22.91
N ARG A 262 17.63 16.11 -21.80
CA ARG A 262 18.46 15.56 -20.71
C ARG A 262 17.75 14.44 -19.94
N VAL A 263 16.43 14.51 -19.80
CA VAL A 263 15.65 13.45 -19.15
C VAL A 263 15.70 12.16 -19.96
N PHE A 264 15.42 12.22 -21.27
CA PHE A 264 15.38 11.04 -22.14
C PHE A 264 16.74 10.50 -22.59
N LYS A 265 17.83 11.23 -22.34
CA LYS A 265 19.19 10.70 -22.50
C LYS A 265 19.63 9.79 -21.35
N ARG A 266 18.97 9.88 -20.19
CA ARG A 266 19.35 9.19 -18.95
C ARG A 266 18.55 7.92 -18.68
N SER A 267 17.38 7.81 -19.31
CA SER A 267 16.53 6.61 -19.34
C SER A 267 17.03 5.62 -20.37
#